data_AF-A0A662VCS6-F1
#
_entry.id   AF-A0A662VCS6-F1
#
_cell.length_a   1.000
_cell.length_b   1.000
_cell.length_c   1.000
_cell.angle_alpha   90.00
_cell.angle_beta   90.00
_cell.angle_gamma   90.00
#
_symmetry.space_group_name_H-M   'P 1'
#
loop_
_entity.id
_entity.type
_entity.pdbx_description
1 polymer ?
#
loop_
_entity_poly.entity_id
_entity_poly.type
_entity_poly.pdbx_seq_one_letter_code
_entity_poly.pdbx_strand_id
1 'polypeptide(L)' 'MDVSLVADLGKVKLKNPIVIGSGILARGLLINALRDGAAAVTTKTITLNPR' A
#
# COMPACT_ATOMS: atom_id res chain seq x y z
N MET A 1 -3.99 -26.84 -5.91
CA MET A 1 -2.77 -26.15 -5.43
C MET A 1 -3.21 -24.78 -4.96
N ASP A 2 -2.95 -24.45 -3.70
CA ASP A 2 -3.30 -23.13 -3.16
C ASP A 2 -2.22 -22.13 -3.57
N VAL A 3 -2.60 -21.03 -4.22
CA VAL A 3 -1.63 -20.03 -4.71
C VAL A 3 -1.41 -19.01 -3.61
N SER A 4 -0.23 -19.04 -2.99
CA SER A 4 0.17 -18.03 -2.04
C SER A 4 0.58 -16.75 -2.77
N LEU A 5 -0.02 -15.62 -2.38
CA LEU A 5 0.35 -14.29 -2.86
C LEU A 5 1.32 -13.57 -1.91
N VAL A 6 1.69 -14.19 -0.78
CA VAL A 6 2.54 -13.56 0.23
C VAL A 6 3.87 -13.11 -0.40
N ALA A 7 4.23 -11.85 -0.19
CA ALA A 7 5.47 -11.26 -0.70
C ALA A 7 6.41 -10.87 0.45
N ASP A 8 7.67 -11.27 0.35
CA ASP A 8 8.72 -10.92 1.29
C ASP A 8 9.57 -9.77 0.71
N LEU A 9 9.63 -8.65 1.43
CA LEU A 9 10.38 -7.44 1.09
C LEU A 9 11.46 -7.19 2.14
N GLY A 10 12.24 -8.22 2.46
CA GLY A 10 13.36 -8.16 3.39
C GLY A 10 12.91 -8.21 4.85
N LYS A 11 12.69 -7.06 5.48
CA LYS A 11 12.18 -6.99 6.87
C LYS A 11 10.67 -6.84 6.95
N VAL A 12 10.00 -6.63 5.81
CA VAL A 12 8.56 -6.42 5.73
C VAL A 12 7.95 -7.57 4.95
N LYS A 13 6.89 -8.16 5.52
CA LYS A 13 6.12 -9.21 4.87
C LYS A 13 4.73 -8.68 4.52
N LEU A 14 4.35 -8.81 3.25
CA LEU A 14 3.06 -8.39 2.74
C LEU A 14 2.14 -9.59 2.56
N LYS A 15 0.86 -9.43 2.90
CA LYS A 15 -0.17 -10.47 2.70
C LYS A 15 -0.42 -10.82 1.23
N ASN A 16 -0.10 -9.89 0.32
CA ASN A 16 -0.14 -10.04 -1.14
C ASN A 16 0.81 -8.99 -1.78
N PRO A 17 1.11 -9.05 -3.09
CA PRO A 17 2.05 -8.10 -3.70
C PRO A 17 1.38 -6.79 -4.16
N ILE A 18 0.08 -6.58 -3.87
CA ILE A 18 -0.66 -5.41 -4.36
C ILE A 18 -0.42 -4.21 -3.45
N VAL A 19 0.17 -3.16 -4.02
CA VAL A 19 0.45 -1.90 -3.35
C VAL A 19 -0.17 -0.75 -4.13
N ILE A 20 -0.89 0.14 -3.45
CA ILE A 20 -1.43 1.35 -4.09
C ILE A 20 -0.36 2.43 -4.16
N GLY A 21 -0.06 2.89 -5.38
CA GLY A 21 0.96 3.89 -5.66
C GLY A 21 0.68 5.26 -5.04
N SER A 22 1.76 6.02 -4.81
CA SER A 22 1.72 7.38 -4.26
C SER A 22 0.86 8.32 -5.11
N GLY A 23 0.07 9.16 -4.44
CA GLY A 23 -0.70 10.23 -5.08
C GLY A 23 -1.99 9.79 -5.79
N ILE A 24 -2.26 8.48 -5.87
CA ILE A 24 -3.48 7.96 -6.51
C ILE A 24 -4.72 8.20 -5.65
N LEU A 25 -4.60 8.01 -4.33
CA LEU A 25 -5.74 8.11 -3.41
C LEU A 25 -5.71 9.41 -2.59
N ALA A 26 -6.90 9.98 -2.37
CA ALA A 26 -7.09 11.01 -1.36
C ALA A 26 -6.81 10.44 0.05
N ARG A 27 -6.35 11.29 0.98
CA ARG A 27 -5.94 10.89 2.33
C ARG A 27 -7.00 10.07 3.08
N GLY A 28 -8.28 10.42 2.91
CA GLY A 28 -9.41 9.73 3.55
C GLY A 28 -9.68 8.31 3.02
N LEU A 29 -9.11 7.93 1.88
CA LEU A 29 -9.37 6.65 1.21
C LEU A 29 -8.29 5.58 1.46
N LEU A 30 -7.17 5.96 2.09
CA LEU A 30 -6.02 5.06 2.30
C LEU A 30 -6.38 3.83 3.13
N ILE A 31 -7.18 4.01 4.19
CA ILE A 31 -7.63 2.91 5.05
C ILE A 31 -8.59 1.98 4.31
N ASN A 32 -9.46 2.53 3.45
CA ASN A 32 -10.41 1.73 2.68
C ASN A 32 -9.69 0.81 1.71
N ALA A 33 -8.67 1.30 1.00
CA ALA A 33 -7.88 0.45 0.11
C ALA A 33 -7.20 -0.73 0.82
N LEU A 34 -6.74 -0.55 2.07
CA LEU A 34 -6.20 -1.65 2.88
C LEU A 34 -7.27 -2.68 3.26
N ARG A 35 -8.49 -2.21 3.56
CA ARG A 35 -9.66 -3.05 3.87
C ARG A 35 -10.15 -3.82 2.64
N ASP A 36 -10.11 -3.19 1.48
CA ASP A 36 -10.55 -3.77 0.20
C ASP A 36 -9.55 -4.77 -0.39
N GLY A 37 -8.38 -4.92 0.23
CA GLY A 37 -7.47 -6.03 -0.04
C GLY A 37 -6.05 -5.65 -0.40
N ALA A 38 -5.72 -4.36 -0.58
CA ALA A 38 -4.33 -3.96 -0.78
C ALA A 38 -3.47 -4.38 0.42
N ALA A 39 -2.24 -4.82 0.16
CA ALA A 39 -1.30 -5.15 1.22
C ALA A 39 -0.64 -3.91 1.82
N ALA A 40 -0.43 -2.88 1.01
CA ALA A 40 0.09 -1.60 1.46
C ALA A 40 -0.48 -0.46 0.61
N VAL A 41 -0.41 0.75 1.15
CA VAL A 41 -0.73 1.99 0.46
C VAL A 41 0.42 2.96 0.67
N THR A 42 0.80 3.67 -0.39
CA THR A 42 1.80 4.73 -0.29
C THR A 42 1.10 6.08 -0.13
N THR A 43 1.51 6.86 0.86
CA THR A 43 1.03 8.24 1.00
C THR A 43 1.49 9.09 -0.18
N LYS A 44 0.76 10.17 -0.48
CA LYS A 44 1.25 11.22 -1.39
C LYS A 44 2.65 11.65 -0.93
N THR A 45 3.54 11.91 -1.88
CA THR A 45 4.89 12.41 -1.61
C THR A 45 4.82 13.64 -0.71
N ILE A 46 5.45 13.55 0.46
CA ILE A 46 5.54 14.63 1.43
C ILE A 46 6.85 15.37 1.19
N THR A 47 6.78 16.66 0.87
CA THR A 47 7.95 17.53 0.74
C THR A 47 8.23 18.23 2.05
N LEU A 48 9.51 18.60 2.30
CA LEU A 48 9.91 19.30 3.52
C LEU A 48 9.14 20.61 3.71
N ASN A 49 8.92 21.36 2.62
CA ASN A 49 8.08 22.54 2.61
C ASN A 49 6.70 22.20 2.04
N PRO A 50 5.60 22.76 2.59
CA PRO A 50 4.26 22.59 2.03
C PRO A 50 4.19 23.04 0.57
N ARG A 51 3.44 22.29 -0.25
CA ARG A 51 3.15 22.58 -1.66
C ARG A 51 1.65 22.51 -1.91
#